data_AF-A0ABD3F3K9-F1
#
_entry.id   AF-A0ABD3F3K9-F1
#
_cell.length_a   1.000
_cell.length_b   1.000
_cell.length_c   1.000
_cell.angle_alpha   90.00
_cell.angle_beta   90.00
_cell.angle_gamma   90.00
#
_symmetry.space_group_name_H-M   'P 1'
#
loop_
_entity.id
_entity.type
_entity.pdbx_description
1 polymer ?
#
loop_
_entity_poly.entity_id
_entity_poly.type
_entity_poly.pdbx_seq_one_letter_code
_entity_poly.pdbx_strand_id
1 'polypeptide(L)'
;MTISNQACDLQYSYPLEIVNMLVLLRLYWFTRVIRNQLSKQLIADKATARPAIFSGKEVPADSLWWSFRISFALRPSKVLLTLFVTLWVSTAAAVSIFERPFPSKLDGEDHALWLTLVTITGVGYDDAYSITLGGRIAIVLGAVVGGLAFMSLMTSEFLDSLKGTKREHAVLSAMDQLKWERSLRLCGAQLIQSVWQCHRANGTKQQGKRKLYRRLLKAVQQFKLFRKRKPMQSANVSFVLQKSGLSVRWRPG
;
A
#
# COMPACT_ATOMS: atom_id res chain seq x y z
N MET A 1 8.00 -22.17 68.54
CA MET A 1 8.63 -21.28 67.53
C MET A 1 9.80 -22.02 66.91
N THR A 2 9.64 -22.56 65.71
CA THR A 2 10.74 -22.86 64.78
C THR A 2 10.16 -22.79 63.38
N ILE A 3 10.34 -21.63 62.74
CA ILE A 3 9.92 -21.35 61.37
C ILE A 3 10.85 -22.15 60.46
N SER A 4 10.29 -23.14 59.77
CA SER A 4 10.98 -23.85 58.69
C SER A 4 11.07 -22.90 57.50
N ASN A 5 12.26 -22.33 57.29
CA ASN A 5 12.59 -21.62 56.07
C ASN A 5 12.63 -22.64 54.92
N GLN A 6 11.50 -22.84 54.25
CA GLN A 6 11.50 -23.46 52.93
C GLN A 6 12.16 -22.47 51.97
N ALA A 7 13.45 -22.68 51.72
CA ALA A 7 14.16 -22.05 50.62
C ALA A 7 13.43 -22.44 49.33
N CYS A 8 12.87 -21.44 48.65
CA CYS A 8 12.24 -21.57 47.34
C CYS A 8 13.38 -21.70 46.31
N ASP A 9 14.02 -22.85 46.26
CA ASP A 9 15.07 -23.12 45.27
C ASP A 9 14.42 -23.38 43.92
N LEU A 10 14.52 -22.37 43.03
CA LEU A 10 14.17 -22.52 41.62
C LEU A 10 15.22 -23.45 41.00
N GLN A 11 14.86 -24.73 40.87
CA GLN A 11 15.75 -25.77 40.37
C GLN A 11 15.94 -25.63 38.85
N TYR A 12 16.89 -24.79 38.43
CA TYR A 12 17.24 -24.62 37.03
C TYR A 12 17.95 -25.86 36.49
N SER A 13 17.25 -26.64 35.67
CA SER A 13 17.87 -27.68 34.85
C SER A 13 18.37 -27.06 33.53
N TYR A 14 19.69 -26.87 33.43
CA TYR A 14 20.38 -26.30 32.26
C TYR A 14 20.77 -27.25 31.10
N PRO A 15 20.40 -28.55 30.99
CA PRO A 15 20.93 -29.37 29.89
C PRO A 15 20.30 -29.07 28.52
N LEU A 16 19.23 -28.26 28.45
CA LEU A 16 18.42 -28.04 27.24
C LEU A 16 18.75 -26.74 26.46
N GLU A 17 19.49 -25.79 27.04
CA GLU A 17 19.76 -24.49 26.39
C GLU A 17 20.61 -24.61 25.12
N ILE A 18 21.54 -25.57 25.08
CA ILE A 18 22.37 -25.86 23.90
C ILE A 18 21.53 -26.47 22.77
N VAL A 19 20.52 -27.28 23.11
CA VAL A 19 19.58 -27.87 22.15
C VAL A 19 18.58 -26.81 21.65
N ASN A 20 18.25 -25.84 22.48
CA ASN A 20 17.37 -24.72 22.14
C ASN A 20 18.01 -23.75 21.13
N MET A 21 19.32 -23.51 21.23
CA MET A 21 20.12 -22.80 20.22
C MET A 21 20.13 -23.50 18.85
N LEU A 22 20.12 -24.84 18.81
CA LEU A 22 19.94 -25.62 17.57
C LEU A 22 18.55 -25.42 16.93
N VAL A 23 17.55 -24.94 17.67
CA VAL A 23 16.25 -24.54 17.10
C VAL A 23 16.30 -23.16 16.45
N LEU A 24 17.23 -22.27 16.81
CA LEU A 24 17.52 -21.07 16.02
C LEU A 24 18.09 -21.42 14.65
N LEU A 25 18.80 -22.55 14.52
CA LEU A 25 19.15 -23.14 13.21
C LEU A 25 17.90 -23.61 12.42
N ARG A 26 16.77 -23.88 13.09
CA ARG A 26 15.47 -24.09 12.40
C ARG A 26 14.85 -22.78 11.90
N LEU A 27 15.24 -21.61 12.40
CA LEU A 27 14.83 -20.33 11.81
C LEU A 27 15.29 -20.21 10.34
N TYR A 28 16.43 -20.84 9.99
CA TYR A 28 16.87 -20.99 8.59
C TYR A 28 15.86 -21.77 7.72
N TRP A 29 15.12 -22.73 8.30
CA TRP A 29 14.06 -23.42 7.56
C TRP A 29 12.93 -22.47 7.18
N PHE A 30 12.65 -21.43 7.97
CA PHE A 30 11.64 -20.42 7.59
C PHE A 30 12.11 -19.55 6.43
N THR A 31 13.38 -19.12 6.41
CA THR A 31 13.98 -18.45 5.24
C THR A 31 13.93 -19.36 4.00
N ARG A 32 14.14 -20.68 4.19
CA ARG A 32 14.01 -21.68 3.14
C ARG A 32 12.57 -21.92 2.70
N VAL A 33 11.59 -21.84 3.61
CA VAL A 33 10.15 -21.93 3.32
C VAL A 33 9.71 -20.73 2.53
N ILE A 34 10.08 -19.51 2.92
CA ILE A 34 9.83 -18.29 2.14
C ILE A 34 10.41 -18.45 0.74
N ARG A 35 11.66 -18.89 0.62
CA ARG A 35 12.31 -19.17 -0.67
C ARG A 35 11.54 -20.22 -1.49
N ASN A 36 11.14 -21.33 -0.88
CA ASN A 36 10.47 -22.45 -1.56
C ASN A 36 9.04 -22.10 -1.97
N GLN A 37 8.33 -21.29 -1.17
CA GLN A 37 6.99 -20.82 -1.50
C GLN A 37 7.05 -19.79 -2.64
N LEU A 38 8.00 -18.84 -2.59
CA LEU A 38 8.26 -17.93 -3.70
C LEU A 38 8.65 -18.67 -4.99
N SER A 39 9.59 -19.62 -4.91
CA SER A 39 10.03 -20.37 -6.07
C SER A 39 8.91 -21.22 -6.68
N LYS A 40 8.06 -21.85 -5.85
CA LYS A 40 6.86 -22.57 -6.32
C LYS A 40 5.86 -21.64 -7.01
N GLN A 41 5.63 -20.44 -6.47
CA GLN A 41 4.74 -19.45 -7.12
C GLN A 41 5.30 -19.00 -8.48
N LEU A 42 6.61 -18.79 -8.58
CA LEU A 42 7.28 -18.47 -9.84
C LEU A 42 7.23 -19.63 -10.84
N ILE A 43 7.43 -20.88 -10.39
CA ILE A 43 7.38 -22.07 -11.26
C ILE A 43 5.95 -22.35 -11.73
N ALA A 44 4.95 -22.19 -10.85
CA ALA A 44 3.55 -22.30 -11.23
C ALA A 44 3.14 -21.25 -12.28
N ASP A 45 3.71 -20.03 -12.21
CA ASP A 45 3.51 -19.01 -13.25
C ASP A 45 4.38 -19.24 -14.51
N LYS A 46 5.54 -19.91 -14.42
CA LYS A 46 6.30 -20.37 -15.61
C LYS A 46 5.57 -21.44 -16.41
N ALA A 47 4.70 -22.23 -15.77
CA ALA A 47 3.85 -23.19 -16.45
C ALA A 47 2.71 -22.52 -17.24
N THR A 48 2.31 -21.29 -16.88
CA THR A 48 1.23 -20.53 -17.52
C THR A 48 1.73 -19.41 -18.45
N ALA A 49 2.91 -18.84 -18.19
CA ALA A 49 3.56 -17.83 -19.03
C ALA A 49 4.60 -18.47 -19.96
N ARG A 50 4.46 -18.23 -21.27
CA ARG A 50 5.29 -18.80 -22.34
C ARG A 50 6.80 -18.84 -21.96
N PRO A 51 7.45 -20.02 -21.98
CA PRO A 51 8.85 -20.19 -21.56
C PRO A 51 9.88 -19.42 -22.40
N ALA A 52 9.47 -18.82 -23.52
CA ALA A 52 10.33 -18.16 -24.49
C ALA A 52 10.92 -16.80 -24.06
N ILE A 53 10.36 -16.10 -23.06
CA ILE A 53 10.84 -14.75 -22.67
C ILE A 53 12.07 -14.81 -21.76
N PHE A 54 12.28 -15.92 -21.06
CA PHE A 54 13.35 -16.10 -20.07
C PHE A 54 14.54 -16.95 -20.57
N SER A 55 14.49 -17.44 -21.80
CA SER A 55 15.51 -18.35 -22.35
C SER A 55 16.78 -17.67 -22.87
N GLY A 56 16.81 -16.33 -22.96
CA GLY A 56 17.87 -15.61 -23.68
C GLY A 56 18.78 -14.69 -22.86
N LYS A 57 18.51 -14.50 -21.57
CA LYS A 57 19.40 -13.75 -20.65
C LYS A 57 19.50 -14.53 -19.35
N GLU A 58 20.72 -14.72 -18.87
CA GLU A 58 21.00 -15.33 -17.57
C GLU A 58 20.25 -14.55 -16.48
N VAL A 59 19.09 -15.05 -16.10
CA VAL A 59 18.33 -14.48 -15.02
C VAL A 59 18.81 -15.16 -13.75
N PRO A 60 19.34 -14.39 -12.77
CA PRO A 60 19.83 -14.93 -11.52
C PRO A 60 18.65 -15.39 -10.66
N ALA A 61 18.14 -16.59 -10.98
CA ALA A 61 17.07 -17.26 -10.24
C ALA A 61 17.54 -17.74 -8.85
N ASP A 62 18.86 -17.70 -8.62
CA ASP A 62 19.51 -17.95 -7.34
C ASP A 62 19.41 -16.76 -6.37
N SER A 63 19.16 -15.54 -6.86
CA SER A 63 19.01 -14.36 -6.01
C SER A 63 17.62 -14.29 -5.35
N LEU A 64 17.61 -14.35 -4.02
CA LEU A 64 16.40 -14.22 -3.18
C LEU A 64 15.67 -12.89 -3.41
N TRP A 65 16.43 -11.81 -3.54
CA TRP A 65 15.90 -10.47 -3.71
C TRP A 65 15.20 -10.32 -5.06
N TRP A 66 15.77 -10.89 -6.12
CA TRP A 66 15.16 -10.88 -7.44
C TRP A 66 13.85 -11.70 -7.43
N SER A 67 13.87 -12.90 -6.85
CA SER A 67 12.69 -13.75 -6.72
C SER A 67 11.56 -13.09 -5.94
N PHE A 68 11.89 -12.39 -4.85
CA PHE A 68 10.92 -11.62 -4.06
C PHE A 68 10.31 -10.47 -4.88
N ARG A 69 11.16 -9.66 -5.53
CA ARG A 69 10.70 -8.53 -6.34
C ARG A 69 9.76 -8.96 -7.45
N ILE A 70 10.06 -10.05 -8.15
CA ILE A 70 9.23 -10.56 -9.24
C ILE A 70 7.92 -11.14 -8.70
N SER A 71 7.97 -11.92 -7.62
CA SER A 71 6.75 -12.50 -7.03
C SER A 71 5.80 -11.43 -6.50
N PHE A 72 6.35 -10.40 -5.87
CA PHE A 72 5.59 -9.25 -5.39
C PHE A 72 4.93 -8.47 -6.53
N ALA A 73 5.62 -8.31 -7.66
CA ALA A 73 5.06 -7.64 -8.85
C ALA A 73 3.94 -8.46 -9.55
N LEU A 74 4.00 -9.79 -9.49
CA LEU A 74 3.00 -10.66 -10.13
C LEU A 74 1.74 -10.82 -9.30
N ARG A 75 1.87 -11.16 -8.00
CA ARG A 75 0.75 -11.47 -7.09
C ARG A 75 1.03 -10.96 -5.69
N PRO A 76 0.97 -9.63 -5.46
CA PRO A 76 1.37 -9.02 -4.20
C PRO A 76 0.56 -9.55 -3.01
N SER A 77 -0.75 -9.76 -3.16
CA SER A 77 -1.62 -10.25 -2.10
C SER A 77 -1.23 -11.63 -1.55
N LYS A 78 -0.86 -12.58 -2.43
CA LYS A 78 -0.43 -13.92 -2.02
C LYS A 78 0.92 -13.88 -1.32
N VAL A 79 1.86 -13.07 -1.82
CA VAL A 79 3.18 -12.90 -1.23
C VAL A 79 3.07 -12.30 0.17
N LEU A 80 2.25 -11.26 0.33
CA LEU A 80 2.02 -10.62 1.62
C LEU A 80 1.39 -11.58 2.64
N LEU A 81 0.39 -12.37 2.24
CA LEU A 81 -0.19 -13.40 3.11
C LEU A 81 0.88 -14.40 3.57
N THR A 82 1.72 -14.89 2.64
CA THR A 82 2.79 -15.82 3.01
C THR A 82 3.81 -15.18 3.95
N LEU A 83 4.17 -13.92 3.71
CA LEU A 83 5.10 -13.17 4.56
C LEU A 83 4.53 -13.04 5.97
N PHE A 84 3.26 -12.62 6.10
CA PHE A 84 2.58 -12.47 7.38
C PHE A 84 2.56 -13.77 8.18
N VAL A 85 2.09 -14.87 7.58
CA VAL A 85 2.01 -16.17 8.27
C VAL A 85 3.40 -16.65 8.69
N THR A 86 4.41 -16.51 7.82
CA THR A 86 5.78 -16.92 8.16
C THR A 86 6.37 -16.07 9.28
N LEU A 87 6.19 -14.75 9.24
CA LEU A 87 6.66 -13.81 10.27
C LEU A 87 5.97 -14.08 11.61
N TRP A 88 4.66 -14.28 11.59
CA TRP A 88 3.86 -14.55 12.78
C TRP A 88 4.28 -15.84 13.46
N VAL A 89 4.28 -16.95 12.72
CA VAL A 89 4.66 -18.27 13.25
C VAL A 89 6.13 -18.30 13.66
N SER A 90 7.04 -17.68 12.90
CA SER A 90 8.46 -17.65 13.27
C SER A 90 8.71 -16.87 14.55
N THR A 91 8.02 -15.74 14.73
CA THR A 91 8.16 -14.91 15.94
C THR A 91 7.55 -15.62 17.14
N ALA A 92 6.36 -16.23 16.99
CA ALA A 92 5.71 -16.98 18.04
C ALA A 92 6.56 -18.17 18.51
N ALA A 93 7.12 -18.92 17.55
CA ALA A 93 8.02 -20.04 17.84
C ALA A 93 9.27 -19.56 18.58
N ALA A 94 9.91 -18.47 18.11
CA ALA A 94 11.09 -17.91 18.76
C ALA A 94 10.81 -17.51 20.22
N VAL A 95 9.67 -16.86 20.49
CA VAL A 95 9.29 -16.46 21.85
C VAL A 95 8.99 -17.67 22.74
N SER A 96 8.22 -18.64 22.25
CA SER A 96 7.89 -19.86 23.00
C SER A 96 9.14 -20.66 23.40
N ILE A 97 10.13 -20.73 22.50
CA ILE A 97 11.44 -21.35 22.72
C ILE A 97 12.19 -20.68 23.87
N PHE A 98 12.19 -19.34 23.93
CA PHE A 98 12.89 -18.60 24.99
C PHE A 98 12.17 -18.63 26.34
N GLU A 99 10.83 -18.68 26.35
CA GLU A 99 10.03 -18.60 27.58
C GLU A 99 9.70 -19.97 28.19
N ARG A 100 9.79 -21.07 27.42
CA ARG A 100 9.58 -22.46 27.89
C ARG A 100 10.31 -22.88 29.19
N PRO A 101 11.54 -22.42 29.49
CA PRO A 101 12.24 -22.84 30.71
C PRO A 101 11.81 -22.05 31.96
N PHE A 102 10.97 -21.02 31.83
CA PHE A 102 10.53 -20.18 32.95
C PHE A 102 9.04 -20.39 33.23
N PRO A 103 8.62 -20.57 34.49
CA PRO A 103 7.21 -20.71 34.84
C PRO A 103 6.49 -19.39 34.55
N SER A 104 5.87 -19.31 33.37
CA SER A 104 5.26 -18.08 32.85
C SER A 104 3.90 -18.39 32.24
N LYS A 105 3.05 -17.37 32.05
CA LYS A 105 1.77 -17.53 31.32
C LYS A 105 1.97 -17.95 29.84
N LEU A 106 3.22 -18.01 29.37
CA LEU A 106 3.61 -18.37 28.01
C LEU A 106 4.02 -19.86 27.88
N ASP A 107 3.74 -20.69 28.89
CA ASP A 107 3.99 -22.14 28.82
C ASP A 107 3.23 -22.83 27.67
N GLY A 108 2.11 -22.26 27.23
CA GLY A 108 1.35 -22.69 26.06
C GLY A 108 1.78 -22.01 24.74
N GLU A 109 1.93 -22.79 23.66
CA GLU A 109 2.27 -22.30 22.32
C GLU A 109 1.18 -21.36 21.73
N ASP A 110 -0.06 -21.54 22.18
CA ASP A 110 -1.24 -20.73 21.88
C ASP A 110 -1.13 -19.31 22.46
N HIS A 111 -0.64 -19.16 23.69
CA HIS A 111 -0.42 -17.84 24.29
C HIS A 111 0.70 -17.06 23.58
N ALA A 112 1.74 -17.73 23.10
CA ALA A 112 2.80 -17.10 22.31
C ALA A 112 2.30 -16.68 20.92
N LEU A 113 1.44 -17.47 20.27
CA LEU A 113 0.78 -17.10 19.01
C LEU A 113 -0.13 -15.89 19.18
N TRP A 114 -0.92 -15.85 20.26
CA TRP A 114 -1.79 -14.72 20.57
C TRP A 114 -0.99 -13.44 20.83
N LEU A 115 0.02 -13.50 21.71
CA LEU A 115 0.88 -12.36 22.03
C LEU A 115 1.52 -11.76 20.78
N THR A 116 2.09 -12.60 19.92
CA THR A 116 2.73 -12.14 18.69
C THR A 116 1.75 -11.57 17.68
N LEU A 117 0.54 -12.10 17.57
CA LEU A 117 -0.52 -11.55 16.71
C LEU A 117 -0.92 -10.14 17.16
N VAL A 118 -1.20 -9.99 18.46
CA VAL A 118 -1.58 -8.72 19.11
C VAL A 118 -0.45 -7.68 18.98
N THR A 119 0.80 -8.13 18.99
CA THR A 119 1.97 -7.25 18.84
C THR A 119 2.22 -6.83 17.39
N ILE A 120 2.12 -7.75 16.43
CA ILE A 120 2.28 -7.43 14.99
C ILE A 120 1.20 -6.44 14.53
N THR A 121 -0.02 -6.59 15.05
CA THR A 121 -1.14 -5.68 14.75
C THR A 121 -1.05 -4.34 15.49
N GLY A 122 -0.11 -4.20 16.44
CA GLY A 122 0.10 -2.98 17.21
C GLY A 122 -0.95 -2.71 18.29
N VAL A 123 -1.72 -3.73 18.70
CA VAL A 123 -2.79 -3.57 19.70
C VAL A 123 -2.23 -3.58 21.13
N GLY A 124 -1.42 -4.58 21.48
CA GLY A 124 -0.72 -4.67 22.77
C GLY A 124 -1.61 -4.70 24.02
N TYR A 125 -2.30 -5.83 24.28
CA TYR A 125 -3.23 -5.98 25.40
C TYR A 125 -2.58 -6.17 26.79
N ASP A 126 -1.27 -6.40 26.86
CA ASP A 126 -0.49 -6.63 28.10
C ASP A 126 -0.98 -7.82 28.96
N ASP A 127 -1.72 -8.75 28.36
CA ASP A 127 -2.23 -9.96 29.01
C ASP A 127 -1.15 -11.04 29.18
N ALA A 128 -0.15 -11.03 28.29
CA ALA A 128 1.07 -11.83 28.36
C ALA A 128 2.27 -11.02 27.85
N TYR A 129 3.45 -11.25 28.43
CA TYR A 129 4.69 -10.62 27.98
C TYR A 129 5.89 -11.54 28.22
N SER A 130 6.92 -11.40 27.39
CA SER A 130 8.18 -12.14 27.53
C SER A 130 8.97 -11.64 28.73
N ILE A 131 9.28 -12.52 29.67
CA ILE A 131 10.07 -12.20 30.87
C ILE A 131 11.56 -12.23 30.52
N THR A 132 11.96 -13.13 29.61
CA THR A 132 13.35 -13.35 29.23
C THR A 132 13.90 -12.26 28.29
N LEU A 133 15.21 -12.01 28.38
CA LEU A 133 15.88 -11.07 27.48
C LEU A 133 15.81 -11.54 26.02
N GLY A 134 15.97 -12.85 25.77
CA GLY A 134 15.88 -13.44 24.43
C GLY A 134 14.48 -13.30 23.82
N GLY A 135 13.43 -13.59 24.60
CA GLY A 135 12.05 -13.40 24.19
C GLY A 135 11.73 -11.94 23.87
N ARG A 136 12.21 -11.00 24.69
CA ARG A 136 12.03 -9.55 24.42
C ARG A 136 12.68 -9.11 23.12
N ILE A 137 13.90 -9.54 22.85
CA ILE A 137 14.59 -9.23 21.59
C ILE A 137 13.84 -9.84 20.40
N ALA A 138 13.35 -11.08 20.53
CA ALA A 138 12.58 -11.75 19.49
C ALA A 138 11.25 -11.03 19.18
N ILE A 139 10.52 -10.57 20.20
CA ILE A 139 9.29 -9.78 20.03
C ILE A 139 9.59 -8.44 19.34
N VAL A 140 10.61 -7.72 19.80
CA VAL A 140 10.95 -6.41 19.23
C VAL A 140 11.38 -6.55 17.76
N LEU A 141 12.26 -7.48 17.43
CA LEU A 141 12.73 -7.65 16.06
C LEU A 141 11.69 -8.29 15.14
N GLY A 142 11.02 -9.35 15.60
CA GLY A 142 10.06 -10.11 14.79
C GLY A 142 8.69 -9.43 14.70
N ALA A 143 8.09 -9.10 15.84
CA ALA A 143 6.73 -8.57 15.86
C ALA A 143 6.69 -7.06 15.64
N VAL A 144 7.51 -6.27 16.35
CA VAL A 144 7.46 -4.80 16.24
C VAL A 144 8.08 -4.34 14.93
N VAL A 145 9.37 -4.61 14.71
CA VAL A 145 10.07 -4.16 13.48
C VAL A 145 9.51 -4.88 12.25
N GLY A 146 9.35 -6.20 12.32
CA GLY A 146 8.76 -6.98 11.22
C GLY A 146 7.31 -6.61 10.92
N GLY A 147 6.49 -6.39 11.95
CA GLY A 147 5.09 -5.97 11.79
C GLY A 147 4.96 -4.58 11.16
N LEU A 148 5.78 -3.61 11.58
CA LEU A 148 5.83 -2.28 10.96
C LEU A 148 6.23 -2.36 9.48
N ALA A 149 7.24 -3.17 9.15
CA ALA A 149 7.65 -3.40 7.77
C ALA A 149 6.51 -4.02 6.94
N PHE A 150 5.81 -5.03 7.49
CA PHE A 150 4.66 -5.66 6.84
C PHE A 150 3.51 -4.68 6.61
N MET A 151 3.16 -3.88 7.62
CA MET A 151 2.08 -2.88 7.51
C MET A 151 2.40 -1.79 6.48
N SER A 152 3.67 -1.39 6.36
CA SER A 152 4.12 -0.47 5.32
C SER A 152 3.93 -1.05 3.92
N LEU A 153 4.32 -2.30 3.70
CA LEU A 153 4.12 -3.00 2.42
C LEU A 153 2.63 -3.18 2.09
N MET A 154 1.82 -3.58 3.06
CA MET A 154 0.35 -3.67 2.95
C MET A 154 -0.26 -2.35 2.50
N THR A 155 0.13 -1.24 3.15
CA THR A 155 -0.38 0.09 2.83
C THR A 155 0.01 0.52 1.42
N SER A 156 1.25 0.25 1.00
CA SER A 156 1.70 0.55 -0.37
C SER A 156 0.84 -0.18 -1.41
N GLU A 157 0.59 -1.47 -1.21
CA GLU A 157 -0.23 -2.27 -2.12
C GLU A 157 -1.70 -1.83 -2.13
N PHE A 158 -2.24 -1.46 -0.97
CA PHE A 158 -3.58 -0.90 -0.89
C PHE A 158 -3.68 0.42 -1.67
N LEU A 159 -2.69 1.30 -1.54
CA LEU A 159 -2.62 2.55 -2.29
C LEU A 159 -2.49 2.31 -3.80
N ASP A 160 -1.71 1.32 -4.22
CA ASP A 160 -1.56 0.99 -5.63
C ASP A 160 -2.83 0.35 -6.21
N SER A 161 -3.56 -0.44 -5.42
CA SER A 161 -4.90 -0.92 -5.80
C SER A 161 -5.92 0.22 -5.92
N LEU A 162 -5.82 1.25 -5.08
CA LEU A 162 -6.69 2.44 -5.13
C LEU A 162 -6.35 3.40 -6.27
N LYS A 163 -5.09 3.46 -6.72
CA LYS A 163 -4.69 4.28 -7.87
C LYS A 163 -5.41 3.87 -9.16
N GLY A 164 -6.11 2.73 -9.19
CA GLY A 164 -6.98 2.36 -10.30
C GLY A 164 -6.19 2.04 -11.58
N THR A 165 -6.91 1.55 -12.58
CA THR A 165 -6.27 1.14 -13.83
C THR A 165 -5.86 2.37 -14.64
N LYS A 166 -4.75 2.29 -15.41
CA LYS A 166 -4.36 3.35 -16.37
C LYS A 166 -5.50 3.80 -17.30
N ARG A 167 -6.43 2.88 -17.62
CA ARG A 167 -7.63 3.15 -18.41
C ARG A 167 -8.65 4.03 -17.67
N GLU A 168 -8.85 3.79 -16.39
CA GLU A 168 -9.74 4.60 -15.55
C GLU A 168 -9.22 6.02 -15.44
N HIS A 169 -7.91 6.19 -15.23
CA HIS A 169 -7.28 7.51 -15.28
C HIS A 169 -7.44 8.20 -16.64
N ALA A 170 -7.31 7.48 -17.75
CA ALA A 170 -7.53 8.05 -19.08
C ALA A 170 -8.99 8.52 -19.25
N VAL A 171 -9.96 7.72 -18.83
CA VAL A 171 -11.39 8.08 -18.87
C VAL A 171 -11.67 9.29 -17.96
N LEU A 172 -11.16 9.28 -16.72
CA LEU A 172 -11.32 10.39 -15.78
C LEU A 172 -10.74 11.70 -16.35
N SER A 173 -9.55 11.63 -16.95
CA SER A 173 -8.93 12.80 -17.59
C SER A 173 -9.76 13.32 -18.77
N ALA A 174 -10.35 12.43 -19.58
CA ALA A 174 -11.23 12.81 -20.67
C ALA A 174 -12.54 13.42 -20.16
N MET A 175 -13.13 12.86 -19.10
CA MET A 175 -14.32 13.41 -18.46
C MET A 175 -14.07 14.82 -17.90
N ASP A 176 -12.92 15.07 -17.30
CA ASP A 176 -12.54 16.38 -16.78
C ASP A 176 -12.33 17.40 -17.90
N GLN A 177 -11.75 17.00 -19.03
CA GLN A 177 -11.63 17.85 -20.22
C GLN A 177 -13.01 18.26 -20.76
N LEU A 178 -13.94 17.31 -20.87
CA LEU A 178 -15.30 17.58 -21.34
C LEU A 178 -16.07 18.51 -20.39
N LYS A 179 -15.94 18.29 -19.07
CA LYS A 179 -16.55 19.18 -18.06
C LYS A 179 -15.97 20.59 -18.14
N TRP A 180 -14.66 20.71 -18.34
CA TRP A 180 -13.99 22.00 -18.49
C TRP A 180 -14.46 22.75 -19.74
N GLU A 181 -14.50 22.07 -20.90
CA GLU A 181 -14.95 22.68 -22.15
C GLU A 181 -16.41 23.17 -22.06
N ARG A 182 -17.31 22.35 -21.49
CA ARG A 182 -18.71 22.73 -21.29
C ARG A 182 -18.83 23.97 -20.41
N SER A 183 -18.09 24.01 -19.30
CA SER A 183 -18.08 25.16 -18.39
C SER A 183 -17.53 26.42 -19.07
N LEU A 184 -16.47 26.28 -19.87
CA LEU A 184 -15.89 27.40 -20.61
C LEU A 184 -16.85 27.97 -21.66
N ARG A 185 -17.57 27.09 -22.39
CA ARG A 185 -18.59 27.51 -23.37
C ARG A 185 -19.76 28.23 -22.69
N LEU A 186 -20.23 27.74 -21.54
CA LEU A 186 -21.30 28.39 -20.77
C LEU A 186 -20.88 29.77 -20.25
N CYS A 187 -19.69 29.88 -19.64
CA CYS A 187 -19.17 31.18 -19.19
C CYS A 187 -18.92 32.14 -20.36
N GLY A 188 -18.45 31.63 -21.51
CA GLY A 188 -18.30 32.41 -22.74
C GLY A 188 -19.65 32.95 -23.24
N ALA A 189 -20.69 32.12 -23.26
CA ALA A 189 -22.05 32.55 -23.62
C ALA A 189 -22.58 33.62 -22.65
N GLN A 190 -22.42 33.43 -21.35
CA GLN A 190 -22.82 34.41 -20.33
C GLN A 190 -22.05 35.74 -20.47
N LEU A 191 -20.76 35.67 -20.79
CA LEU A 191 -19.94 36.84 -21.04
C LEU A 191 -20.49 37.64 -22.23
N ILE A 192 -20.72 36.99 -23.37
CA ILE A 192 -21.28 37.64 -24.57
C ILE A 192 -22.67 38.22 -24.28
N GLN A 193 -23.53 37.49 -23.58
CA GLN A 193 -24.86 37.97 -23.17
C GLN A 193 -24.76 39.22 -22.28
N SER A 194 -23.83 39.23 -21.32
CA SER A 194 -23.63 40.38 -20.43
C SER A 194 -23.07 41.62 -21.16
N VAL A 195 -22.17 41.41 -22.13
CA VAL A 195 -21.65 42.47 -23.01
C VAL A 195 -22.78 43.06 -23.85
N TRP A 196 -23.58 42.21 -24.48
CA TRP A 196 -24.70 42.64 -25.33
C TRP A 196 -25.77 43.40 -24.55
N GLN A 197 -26.13 42.94 -23.35
CA GLN A 197 -27.05 43.66 -22.47
C GLN A 197 -26.50 45.05 -22.12
N CYS A 198 -25.21 45.17 -21.77
CA CYS A 198 -24.55 46.45 -21.54
C CYS A 198 -24.61 47.38 -22.74
N HIS A 199 -24.36 46.85 -23.95
CA HIS A 199 -24.43 47.62 -25.18
C HIS A 199 -25.85 48.12 -25.46
N ARG A 200 -26.88 47.27 -25.31
CA ARG A 200 -28.28 47.67 -25.51
C ARG A 200 -28.77 48.69 -24.48
N ALA A 201 -28.29 48.60 -23.24
CA ALA A 201 -28.65 49.52 -22.17
C ALA A 201 -28.00 50.92 -22.30
N ASN A 202 -27.23 51.20 -23.35
CA ASN A 202 -26.59 52.51 -23.52
C ASN A 202 -27.58 53.69 -23.58
N GLY A 203 -28.85 53.46 -23.92
CA GLY A 203 -29.93 54.45 -23.89
C GLY A 203 -30.77 54.53 -22.60
N THR A 204 -30.43 53.77 -21.53
CA THR A 204 -31.26 53.67 -20.31
C THR A 204 -30.67 54.37 -19.07
N LYS A 205 -31.50 54.60 -18.04
CA LYS A 205 -31.17 55.33 -16.78
C LYS A 205 -29.85 54.85 -16.13
N GLN A 206 -29.11 55.80 -15.56
CA GLN A 206 -27.72 55.65 -15.08
C GLN A 206 -27.52 54.63 -13.93
N GLN A 207 -28.52 54.42 -13.06
CA GLN A 207 -28.46 53.40 -12.01
C GLN A 207 -28.47 51.95 -12.57
N GLY A 208 -29.23 51.70 -13.64
CA GLY A 208 -29.28 50.38 -14.30
C GLY A 208 -27.95 50.00 -14.93
N LYS A 209 -27.25 50.97 -15.53
CA LYS A 209 -25.92 50.78 -16.14
C LYS A 209 -24.87 50.27 -15.15
N ARG A 210 -24.82 50.81 -13.92
CA ARG A 210 -23.85 50.39 -12.89
C ARG A 210 -24.04 48.92 -12.50
N LYS A 211 -25.28 48.46 -12.34
CA LYS A 211 -25.59 47.06 -11.99
C LYS A 211 -25.19 46.09 -13.12
N LEU A 212 -25.41 46.51 -14.37
CA LEU A 212 -25.07 45.74 -15.56
C LEU A 212 -23.54 45.62 -15.75
N TYR A 213 -22.81 46.73 -15.57
CA TYR A 213 -21.35 46.75 -15.62
C TYR A 213 -20.71 45.84 -14.55
N ARG A 214 -21.27 45.80 -13.33
CA ARG A 214 -20.83 44.85 -12.28
C ARG A 214 -21.04 43.39 -12.70
N ARG A 215 -22.14 43.07 -13.39
CA ARG A 215 -22.40 41.71 -13.91
C ARG A 215 -21.41 41.33 -15.00
N LEU A 216 -21.11 42.25 -15.90
CA LEU A 216 -20.09 42.08 -16.94
C LEU A 216 -18.72 41.78 -16.34
N LEU A 217 -18.25 42.59 -15.39
CA LEU A 217 -16.95 42.37 -14.73
C LEU A 217 -16.88 40.99 -14.05
N LYS A 218 -17.96 40.55 -13.39
CA LYS A 218 -18.03 39.20 -12.80
C LYS A 218 -17.92 38.11 -13.85
N ALA A 219 -18.62 38.22 -14.98
CA ALA A 219 -18.55 37.26 -16.08
C ALA A 219 -17.15 37.21 -16.71
N VAL A 220 -16.49 38.36 -16.89
CA VAL A 220 -15.10 38.47 -17.38
C VAL A 220 -14.14 37.76 -16.42
N GLN A 221 -14.27 38.00 -15.11
CA GLN A 221 -13.43 37.37 -14.10
C GLN A 221 -13.63 35.86 -14.06
N GLN A 222 -14.88 35.38 -14.10
CA GLN A 222 -15.19 33.95 -14.15
C GLN A 222 -14.57 33.28 -15.37
N PHE A 223 -14.77 33.85 -16.57
CA PHE A 223 -14.16 33.34 -17.79
C PHE A 223 -12.63 33.30 -17.70
N LYS A 224 -12.00 34.36 -17.16
CA LYS A 224 -10.55 34.41 -16.93
C LYS A 224 -10.07 33.33 -15.97
N LEU A 225 -10.82 33.04 -14.90
CA LEU A 225 -10.50 31.99 -13.93
C LEU A 225 -10.60 30.59 -14.57
N PHE A 226 -11.66 30.30 -15.31
CA PHE A 226 -11.82 29.01 -16.00
C PHE A 226 -10.77 28.80 -17.09
N ARG A 227 -10.40 29.85 -17.83
CA ARG A 227 -9.31 29.78 -18.82
C ARG A 227 -7.95 29.51 -18.16
N LYS A 228 -7.71 30.03 -16.95
CA LYS A 228 -6.48 29.79 -16.19
C LYS A 228 -6.43 28.40 -15.56
N ARG A 229 -7.56 27.88 -15.06
CA ARG A 229 -7.69 26.51 -14.55
C ARG A 229 -7.82 25.54 -15.72
N LYS A 230 -6.70 25.23 -16.38
CA LYS A 230 -6.65 24.14 -17.37
C LYS A 230 -6.96 22.79 -16.68
N PRO A 231 -7.59 21.82 -17.37
CA PRO A 231 -7.85 20.50 -16.80
C PRO A 231 -6.54 19.81 -16.40
N MET A 232 -6.63 18.94 -15.40
CA MET A 232 -5.50 18.24 -14.79
C MET A 232 -4.78 17.39 -15.87
N GLN A 233 -3.62 17.87 -16.31
CA GLN A 233 -2.62 17.23 -17.19
C GLN A 233 -3.09 16.58 -18.52
N SER A 234 -3.06 17.38 -19.59
CA SER A 234 -3.23 16.96 -20.99
C SER A 234 -1.92 16.59 -21.72
N ALA A 235 -0.77 16.59 -21.04
CA ALA A 235 0.54 16.40 -21.68
C ALA A 235 0.83 14.93 -22.05
N ASN A 236 0.38 13.97 -21.24
CA ASN A 236 0.62 12.54 -21.51
C ASN A 236 -0.52 11.87 -22.32
N VAL A 237 -1.75 12.37 -22.20
CA VAL A 237 -2.92 11.78 -22.87
C VAL A 237 -2.91 12.04 -24.37
N SER A 238 -2.46 13.23 -24.81
CA SER A 238 -2.29 13.55 -26.23
C SER A 238 -1.26 12.63 -26.90
N PHE A 239 -0.15 12.34 -26.23
CA PHE A 239 0.85 11.36 -26.71
C PHE A 239 0.28 9.93 -26.78
N VAL A 240 -0.50 9.49 -25.79
CA VAL A 240 -1.11 8.15 -25.76
C VAL A 240 -2.23 8.00 -26.80
N LEU A 241 -3.07 9.03 -27.01
CA LEU A 241 -4.10 9.04 -28.04
C LEU A 241 -3.50 9.11 -29.45
N GLN A 242 -2.44 9.88 -29.63
CA GLN A 242 -1.71 9.95 -30.90
C GLN A 242 -0.99 8.63 -31.24
N LYS A 243 -0.53 7.88 -30.23
CA LYS A 243 0.10 6.56 -30.41
C LYS A 243 -0.91 5.41 -30.60
N SER A 244 -2.17 5.58 -30.20
CA SER A 244 -3.22 4.55 -30.31
C SER A 244 -4.06 4.64 -31.60
N GLY A 245 -3.66 5.44 -32.59
CA GLY A 245 -4.19 5.35 -33.96
C GLY A 245 -5.66 5.74 -34.15
N LEU A 246 -6.36 6.17 -33.09
CA LEU A 246 -7.73 6.68 -33.19
C LEU A 246 -7.70 8.16 -33.53
N SER A 247 -7.15 8.50 -34.70
CA SER A 247 -7.47 9.75 -35.35
C SER A 247 -8.91 9.67 -35.84
N VAL A 248 -9.88 10.04 -34.99
CA VAL A 248 -11.22 10.38 -35.47
C VAL A 248 -11.06 11.68 -36.27
N ARG A 249 -10.77 11.49 -37.55
CA ARG A 249 -10.74 12.52 -38.58
C ARG A 249 -12.17 13.04 -38.71
N TRP A 250 -12.48 14.11 -37.98
CA TRP A 250 -13.67 14.91 -38.20
C TRP A 250 -13.63 15.46 -39.63
N ARG A 251 -14.46 14.92 -40.53
CA ARG A 251 -14.83 15.56 -41.80
C ARG A 251 -16.09 16.38 -41.56
N PRO A 252 -16.11 17.69 -41.83
CA PRO A 252 -17.35 18.41 -42.00
C PRO A 252 -17.95 18.02 -43.37
N GLY A 253 -19.22 17.63 -43.36
CA GLY A 253 -20.08 17.62 -44.54
C GLY A 253 -20.88 18.91 -44.61
#